data_AF-A0A1A0HKP0-F1
#
_entry.id   AF-A0A1A0HKP0-F1
#
_cell.length_a   1.000
_cell.length_b   1.000
_cell.length_c   1.000
_cell.angle_alpha   90.00
_cell.angle_beta   90.00
_cell.angle_gamma   90.00
#
_symmetry.space_group_name_H-M   'P 1'
#
loop_
_entity.id
_entity.type
_entity.pdbx_description
1 polymer ?
#
loop_
_entity_poly.entity_id
_entity_poly.type
_entity_poly.pdbx_seq_one_letter_code
_entity_poly.pdbx_strand_id
1 'polypeptide(L)'
;MPASQDKVSSEDKLLEDFQGFFIEETDPQIAEKRKEVLKTLRENDVESFPSDLTVITAFDEALQCFSIGGQVRNYYRYGTYSLCEAAREKMWFAFKNGAITNHQETDVDAVANNPKELQRRKTVQEYYKQKLMEKKMKGSSEDIWDKRKTLLKNPFKE
;
A
#
# COMPACT_ATOMS: atom_id res chain seq x y z
N MET A 1 32.23 4.76 -0.75
CA MET A 1 30.96 4.04 -0.47
C MET A 1 30.32 4.65 0.77
N PRO A 2 29.26 5.45 0.60
CA PRO A 2 28.12 5.41 1.54
C PRO A 2 26.79 5.54 0.77
N ALA A 3 25.96 4.51 0.75
CA ALA A 3 24.63 4.57 0.13
C ALA A 3 23.54 3.85 0.97
N SER A 4 23.87 3.44 2.20
CA SER A 4 22.99 2.67 3.07
C SER A 4 22.40 3.47 4.24
N GLN A 5 22.87 4.70 4.49
CA GLN A 5 22.44 5.49 5.65
C GLN A 5 21.16 6.31 5.42
N ASP A 6 20.81 6.64 4.17
CA ASP A 6 19.62 7.46 3.89
C ASP A 6 18.29 6.67 3.89
N LYS A 7 18.32 5.35 3.66
CA LYS A 7 17.11 4.51 3.58
C LYS A 7 16.47 4.19 4.94
N VAL A 8 17.28 4.08 5.99
CA VAL A 8 16.81 3.82 7.36
C VAL A 8 15.97 5.00 7.88
N SER A 9 16.30 6.23 7.46
CA SER A 9 15.60 7.43 7.92
C SER A 9 14.13 7.54 7.50
N SER A 10 13.71 6.98 6.35
CA SER A 10 12.34 7.14 5.85
C SER A 10 11.37 6.10 6.41
N GLU A 11 11.82 4.85 6.59
CA GLU A 11 11.01 3.81 7.23
C GLU A 11 10.79 4.13 8.71
N ASP A 12 11.82 4.57 9.42
CA ASP A 12 11.71 4.92 10.84
C ASP A 12 10.77 6.11 11.06
N LYS A 13 10.83 7.13 10.19
CA LYS A 13 9.88 8.26 10.22
C LYS A 13 8.44 7.81 9.95
N LEU A 14 8.21 6.95 8.96
CA LEU A 14 6.88 6.39 8.69
C LEU A 14 6.36 5.56 9.87
N LEU A 15 7.23 4.83 10.56
CA LEU A 15 6.88 4.05 11.75
C LEU A 15 6.60 4.94 12.96
N GLU A 16 7.33 6.04 13.12
CA GLU A 16 7.06 7.05 14.15
C GLU A 16 5.74 7.79 13.89
N ASP A 17 5.51 8.24 12.66
CA ASP A 17 4.24 8.83 12.22
C ASP A 17 3.09 7.86 12.46
N PHE A 18 3.28 6.58 12.09
CA PHE A 18 2.35 5.50 12.37
C PHE A 18 2.04 5.42 13.86
N GLN A 19 3.06 5.29 14.71
CA GLN A 19 2.89 5.23 16.16
C GLN A 19 2.16 6.45 16.70
N GLY A 20 2.42 7.64 16.13
CA GLY A 20 1.74 8.90 16.42
C GLY A 20 0.23 8.84 16.26
N PHE A 21 -0.28 8.21 15.19
CA PHE A 21 -1.72 8.04 14.97
C PHE A 21 -2.41 7.16 16.03
N PHE A 22 -1.66 6.39 16.81
CA PHE A 22 -2.20 5.48 17.84
C PHE A 22 -2.12 6.01 19.26
N ILE A 23 -1.49 7.17 19.49
CA ILE A 23 -1.29 7.74 20.83
C ILE A 23 -2.63 8.09 21.50
N GLU A 24 -3.67 8.37 20.72
CA GLU A 24 -5.01 8.75 21.21
C GLU A 24 -5.98 7.57 21.39
N GLU A 25 -5.61 6.34 21.05
CA GLU A 25 -6.55 5.20 21.10
C GLU A 25 -6.78 4.74 22.55
N THR A 26 -7.98 5.01 23.06
CA THR A 26 -8.36 4.75 24.47
C THR A 26 -8.75 3.29 24.74
N ASP A 27 -9.11 2.52 23.70
CA ASP A 27 -9.54 1.12 23.87
C ASP A 27 -8.33 0.16 23.82
N PRO A 28 -8.09 -0.63 24.89
CA PRO A 28 -6.93 -1.51 24.97
C PRO A 28 -6.93 -2.61 23.91
N GLN A 29 -8.11 -3.10 23.48
CA GLN A 29 -8.20 -4.18 22.50
C GLN A 29 -7.78 -3.71 21.10
N ILE A 30 -8.15 -2.49 20.74
CA ILE A 30 -7.81 -1.89 19.44
C ILE A 30 -6.31 -1.57 19.41
N ALA A 31 -5.75 -1.07 20.52
CA ALA A 31 -4.32 -0.82 20.64
C ALA A 31 -3.48 -2.10 20.49
N GLU A 32 -3.93 -3.22 21.04
CA GLU A 32 -3.25 -4.52 20.90
C GLU A 32 -3.29 -5.02 19.46
N LYS A 33 -4.46 -4.98 18.79
CA LYS A 33 -4.59 -5.33 17.36
C LYS A 33 -3.64 -4.49 16.50
N ARG A 34 -3.47 -3.21 16.80
CA ARG A 34 -2.55 -2.31 16.07
C ARG A 34 -1.08 -2.64 16.31
N LYS A 35 -0.71 -3.06 17.52
CA LYS A 35 0.65 -3.58 17.83
C LYS A 35 0.92 -4.89 17.08
N GLU A 36 -0.06 -5.78 16.99
CA GLU A 36 0.06 -7.02 16.21
C GLU A 36 0.24 -6.70 14.71
N VAL A 37 -0.56 -5.77 14.18
CA VAL A 37 -0.40 -5.29 12.80
C VAL A 37 1.01 -4.76 12.54
N LEU A 38 1.60 -3.99 13.47
CA LEU A 38 2.99 -3.56 13.39
C LEU A 38 3.99 -4.70 13.42
N LYS A 39 3.78 -5.67 14.31
CA LYS A 39 4.63 -6.85 14.42
C LYS A 39 4.65 -7.62 13.10
N THR A 40 3.47 -7.88 12.53
CA THR A 40 3.37 -8.56 11.23
C THR A 40 4.05 -7.76 10.11
N LEU A 41 3.96 -6.43 10.12
CA LEU A 41 4.64 -5.60 9.12
C LEU A 41 6.17 -5.66 9.24
N ARG A 42 6.70 -5.73 10.47
CA ARG A 42 8.14 -5.89 10.72
C ARG A 42 8.63 -7.29 10.33
N GLU A 43 7.82 -8.31 10.57
CA GLU A 43 8.14 -9.72 10.26
C GLU A 43 8.08 -10.04 8.77
N ASN A 44 7.25 -9.32 8.00
CA ASN A 44 7.20 -9.52 6.55
C ASN A 44 8.44 -8.91 5.88
N ASP A 45 9.35 -9.78 5.43
CA ASP A 45 10.52 -9.39 4.66
C ASP A 45 10.12 -8.80 3.30
N VAL A 46 10.95 -7.88 2.80
CA VAL A 46 10.78 -7.21 1.49
C VAL A 46 10.66 -8.23 0.34
N GLU A 47 11.28 -9.39 0.50
CA GLU A 47 11.29 -10.48 -0.48
C GLU A 47 9.91 -11.13 -0.69
N SER A 48 9.02 -11.05 0.31
CA SER A 48 7.65 -11.57 0.21
C SER A 48 6.73 -10.74 -0.71
N PHE A 49 7.18 -9.53 -1.08
CA PHE A 49 6.41 -8.63 -1.93
C PHE A 49 6.67 -8.88 -3.42
N PRO A 50 5.70 -8.56 -4.29
CA PRO A 50 5.88 -8.69 -5.73
C PRO A 50 7.01 -7.78 -6.21
N SER A 51 7.89 -8.34 -7.04
CA SER A 51 9.05 -7.64 -7.61
C SER A 51 8.79 -7.09 -9.02
N ASP A 52 7.69 -7.50 -9.64
CA ASP A 52 7.33 -7.12 -10.99
C ASP A 52 6.22 -6.06 -11.01
N LEU A 53 6.45 -5.07 -11.87
CA LEU A 53 5.52 -4.00 -12.16
C LEU A 53 5.77 -3.53 -13.58
N THR A 54 4.74 -3.63 -14.42
CA THR A 54 4.79 -3.17 -15.81
C THR A 54 4.03 -1.87 -15.98
N VAL A 55 4.56 -1.01 -16.85
CA VAL A 55 3.95 0.30 -17.17
C VAL A 55 2.57 0.11 -17.77
N ILE A 56 2.41 -0.87 -18.67
CA ILE A 56 1.14 -1.15 -19.35
C ILE A 56 0.06 -1.54 -18.34
N THR A 57 0.36 -2.45 -17.41
CA THR A 57 -0.61 -2.86 -16.38
C THR A 57 -0.96 -1.70 -15.44
N ALA A 58 0.02 -0.92 -15.02
CA ALA A 58 -0.24 0.24 -14.16
C ALA A 58 -1.07 1.33 -14.86
N PHE A 59 -0.88 1.50 -16.17
CA PHE A 59 -1.67 2.41 -16.99
C PHE A 59 -3.11 1.92 -17.17
N ASP A 60 -3.30 0.63 -17.45
CA ASP A 60 -4.63 0.03 -17.58
C ASP A 60 -5.45 0.16 -16.30
N GLU A 61 -4.82 -0.07 -15.14
CA GLU A 61 -5.47 0.16 -13.83
C GLU A 61 -5.91 1.63 -13.64
N ALA A 62 -5.10 2.59 -14.09
CA ALA A 62 -5.46 4.00 -14.03
C ALA A 62 -6.62 4.33 -14.97
N LEU A 63 -6.59 3.84 -16.22
CA LEU A 63 -7.68 3.99 -17.17
C LEU A 63 -8.97 3.36 -16.67
N GLN A 64 -8.90 2.16 -16.09
CA GLN A 64 -10.05 1.46 -15.52
C GLN A 64 -10.67 2.28 -14.39
N CYS A 65 -9.87 2.95 -13.56
CA CYS A 65 -10.38 3.82 -12.51
C CYS A 65 -11.10 5.06 -13.08
N PHE A 66 -10.55 5.70 -14.13
CA PHE A 66 -11.20 6.85 -14.78
C PHE A 66 -12.37 6.48 -15.68
N SER A 67 -12.49 5.22 -16.08
CA SER A 67 -13.62 4.74 -16.85
C SER A 67 -14.94 4.98 -16.12
N ILE A 68 -16.03 5.11 -16.89
CA ILE A 68 -17.38 5.32 -16.34
C ILE A 68 -17.73 4.20 -15.35
N GLY A 69 -17.40 2.94 -15.69
CA GLY A 69 -17.65 1.80 -14.80
C GLY A 69 -16.88 1.89 -13.49
N GLY A 70 -15.62 2.33 -13.53
CA GLY A 70 -14.80 2.55 -12.33
C GLY A 70 -15.35 3.66 -11.44
N GLN A 71 -15.75 4.78 -12.04
CA GLN A 71 -16.32 5.92 -11.33
C GLN A 71 -17.69 5.60 -10.71
N VAL A 72 -18.56 4.88 -11.43
CA VAL A 72 -19.86 4.43 -10.90
C VAL A 72 -19.66 3.52 -9.69
N ARG A 73 -18.68 2.60 -9.72
CA ARG A 73 -18.37 1.73 -8.58
C ARG A 73 -17.91 2.53 -7.36
N ASN A 74 -17.05 3.53 -7.56
CA ASN A 74 -16.58 4.39 -6.46
C ASN A 74 -17.72 5.22 -5.89
N TYR A 75 -18.58 5.79 -6.74
CA TYR A 75 -19.75 6.53 -6.31
C TYR A 75 -20.73 5.66 -5.51
N TYR A 76 -20.99 4.42 -5.96
CA TYR A 76 -21.83 3.48 -5.21
C TYR A 76 -21.26 3.13 -3.83
N ARG A 77 -19.94 2.93 -3.73
CA ARG A 77 -19.29 2.48 -2.49
C ARG A 77 -19.02 3.60 -1.48
N TYR A 78 -18.64 4.78 -1.98
CA TYR A 78 -18.15 5.89 -1.15
C TYR A 78 -18.98 7.17 -1.30
N GLY A 79 -20.04 7.17 -2.13
CA GLY A 79 -20.91 8.33 -2.37
C GLY A 79 -20.25 9.47 -3.17
N THR A 80 -19.03 9.28 -3.66
CA THR A 80 -18.22 10.33 -4.29
C THR A 80 -17.42 9.80 -5.47
N TYR A 81 -17.12 10.69 -6.44
CA TYR A 81 -16.18 10.37 -7.51
C TYR A 81 -14.75 10.30 -6.96
N SER A 82 -13.94 9.40 -7.51
CA SER A 82 -12.54 9.28 -7.11
C SER A 82 -11.65 9.96 -8.14
N LEU A 83 -10.68 10.73 -7.65
CA LEU A 83 -9.60 11.29 -8.48
C LEU A 83 -8.54 10.24 -8.86
N CYS A 84 -8.76 8.96 -8.51
CA CYS A 84 -7.89 7.85 -8.88
C CYS A 84 -6.43 8.03 -8.46
N GLU A 85 -6.19 8.73 -7.35
CA GLU A 85 -4.86 9.12 -6.88
C GLU A 85 -3.93 7.92 -6.72
N ALA A 86 -4.39 6.86 -6.05
CA ALA A 86 -3.59 5.65 -5.85
C ALA A 86 -3.19 4.95 -7.17
N ALA A 87 -4.09 4.91 -8.15
CA ALA A 87 -3.80 4.31 -9.45
C ALA A 87 -2.85 5.21 -10.27
N ARG A 88 -3.04 6.52 -10.19
CA ARG A 88 -2.18 7.52 -10.84
C ARG A 88 -0.77 7.51 -10.26
N GLU A 89 -0.62 7.43 -8.94
CA GLU A 89 0.68 7.28 -8.28
C GLU A 89 1.40 6.00 -8.70
N LYS A 90 0.69 4.88 -8.73
CA LYS A 90 1.24 3.60 -9.20
C LYS A 90 1.70 3.70 -10.66
N MET A 91 0.92 4.35 -11.51
CA MET A 91 1.27 4.61 -12.90
C MET A 91 2.55 5.46 -13.01
N TRP A 92 2.65 6.58 -12.28
CA TRP A 92 3.86 7.42 -12.28
C TRP A 92 5.08 6.69 -11.71
N PHE A 93 4.89 5.87 -10.68
CA PHE A 93 5.94 5.03 -10.14
C PHE A 93 6.40 3.99 -11.17
N ALA A 94 5.48 3.35 -11.89
CA ALA A 94 5.78 2.42 -12.95
C ALA A 94 6.52 3.08 -14.12
N PHE A 95 6.14 4.30 -14.53
CA PHE A 95 6.87 5.04 -15.56
C PHE A 95 8.33 5.34 -15.17
N LYS A 96 8.61 5.54 -13.88
CA LYS A 96 9.96 5.83 -13.37
C LYS A 96 10.79 4.57 -13.14
N ASN A 97 10.19 3.51 -12.59
CA ASN A 97 10.90 2.34 -12.06
C ASN A 97 10.41 0.99 -12.62
N GLY A 98 9.35 0.98 -13.42
CA GLY A 98 8.74 -0.23 -13.96
C GLY A 98 9.37 -0.71 -15.27
N ALA A 99 9.02 -1.94 -15.66
CA ALA A 99 9.36 -2.48 -16.97
C ALA A 99 8.31 -2.07 -18.02
N ILE A 100 8.73 -1.80 -19.26
CA ILE A 100 7.81 -1.42 -20.34
C ILE A 100 6.97 -2.63 -20.77
N THR A 101 7.60 -3.78 -20.92
CA THR A 101 6.97 -5.05 -21.29
C THR A 101 6.96 -6.00 -20.10
N ASN A 102 6.11 -7.03 -20.17
CA ASN A 102 6.18 -8.15 -19.25
C ASN A 102 7.61 -8.72 -19.30
N HIS A 103 8.26 -8.83 -18.13
CA HIS A 103 9.49 -9.60 -18.03
C HIS A 103 9.11 -11.04 -18.38
N GLN A 104 9.60 -11.52 -19.51
CA GLN A 104 9.64 -12.94 -19.79
C GLN A 104 10.41 -13.60 -18.64
N GLU A 105 9.97 -14.77 -18.17
CA GLU A 105 10.60 -15.50 -17.07
C GLU A 105 12.10 -15.67 -17.36
N THR A 106 12.90 -14.78 -16.79
CA THR A 106 14.36 -14.83 -16.86
C THR A 106 14.83 -15.73 -15.74
N ASP A 107 15.71 -16.68 -16.05
CA ASP A 107 16.34 -17.52 -15.04
C ASP A 107 16.87 -16.68 -13.88
N VAL A 108 16.68 -17.16 -12.65
CA VAL A 108 17.12 -16.48 -11.42
C VAL A 108 18.59 -16.06 -11.47
N ASP A 109 19.43 -16.89 -12.09
CA ASP A 109 20.86 -16.62 -12.27
C ASP A 109 21.11 -15.44 -13.23
N ALA A 110 20.32 -15.30 -14.29
CA ALA A 110 20.42 -14.19 -15.22
C ALA A 110 20.06 -12.85 -14.56
N VAL A 111 19.06 -12.87 -13.67
CA VAL A 111 18.63 -11.71 -12.88
C VAL A 111 19.69 -11.34 -11.84
N ALA A 112 20.27 -12.33 -11.16
CA ALA A 112 21.31 -12.11 -10.16
C ALA A 112 22.57 -11.47 -10.78
N ASN A 113 22.87 -11.84 -12.03
CA ASN A 113 23.99 -11.28 -12.78
C ASN A 113 23.75 -9.82 -13.25
N ASN A 114 22.51 -9.32 -13.25
CA ASN A 114 22.18 -7.97 -13.66
C ASN A 114 21.90 -7.05 -12.45
N PRO A 115 22.88 -6.23 -11.99
CA PRO A 115 22.71 -5.41 -10.79
C PRO A 115 21.60 -4.35 -10.94
N LYS A 116 21.35 -3.86 -12.16
CA LYS A 116 20.31 -2.85 -12.43
C LYS A 116 18.91 -3.45 -12.28
N GLU A 117 18.72 -4.67 -12.75
CA GLU A 117 17.45 -5.38 -12.63
C GLU A 117 17.16 -5.76 -11.18
N LEU A 118 18.18 -6.22 -10.45
CA LEU A 118 18.05 -6.51 -9.02
C LEU A 118 17.63 -5.25 -8.23
N GLN A 119 18.23 -4.10 -8.53
CA GLN A 119 17.83 -2.83 -7.91
C GLN A 119 16.39 -2.46 -8.26
N ARG A 120 15.97 -2.61 -9.52
CA ARG A 120 14.59 -2.36 -9.96
C ARG A 120 13.59 -3.21 -9.19
N ARG A 121 13.86 -4.51 -9.07
CA ARG A 121 12.99 -5.45 -8.35
C ARG A 121 12.86 -5.09 -6.87
N LYS A 122 13.98 -4.73 -6.23
CA LYS A 122 13.98 -4.25 -4.84
C LYS A 122 13.16 -2.97 -4.66
N THR A 123 13.29 -1.98 -5.55
CA THR A 123 12.51 -0.73 -5.43
C THR A 123 11.01 -0.97 -5.61
N VAL A 124 10.61 -1.88 -6.50
CA VAL A 124 9.22 -2.29 -6.67
C VAL A 124 8.69 -2.98 -5.41
N GLN A 125 9.45 -3.90 -4.82
CA GLN A 125 9.07 -4.56 -3.56
C GLN A 125 8.92 -3.58 -2.41
N GLU A 126 9.87 -2.65 -2.26
CA GLU A 126 9.81 -1.57 -1.27
C GLU A 126 8.55 -0.71 -1.44
N TYR A 127 8.18 -0.37 -2.69
CA TYR A 127 6.95 0.37 -2.97
C TYR A 127 5.69 -0.38 -2.51
N TYR A 128 5.58 -1.68 -2.80
CA TYR A 128 4.43 -2.48 -2.36
C TYR A 128 4.38 -2.66 -0.84
N LYS A 129 5.53 -2.82 -0.20
CA LYS A 129 5.65 -2.83 1.27
C LYS A 129 5.14 -1.52 1.86
N GLN A 130 5.61 -0.38 1.34
CA GLN A 130 5.16 0.95 1.78
C GLN A 130 3.66 1.15 1.56
N LYS A 131 3.11 0.75 0.41
CA LYS A 131 1.67 0.85 0.14
C LYS A 131 0.84 -0.06 1.03
N LEU A 132 1.35 -1.23 1.40
CA LEU A 132 0.71 -2.08 2.40
C LEU A 132 0.72 -1.39 3.77
N MET A 133 1.87 -0.83 4.18
CA MET A 133 1.98 -0.07 5.42
C MET A 133 0.98 1.07 5.45
N GLU A 134 0.94 1.93 4.43
CA GLU A 134 -0.01 3.05 4.28
C GLU A 134 -1.48 2.60 4.46
N LYS A 135 -1.87 1.48 3.82
CA LYS A 135 -3.22 0.92 3.93
C LYS A 135 -3.52 0.44 5.35
N LYS A 136 -2.56 -0.21 6.00
CA LYS A 136 -2.72 -0.64 7.40
C LYS A 136 -2.78 0.56 8.36
N MET A 137 -2.11 1.68 8.05
CA MET A 137 -2.19 2.93 8.83
C MET A 137 -3.60 3.53 8.84
N LYS A 138 -4.32 3.44 7.72
CA LYS A 138 -5.70 3.95 7.62
C LYS A 138 -6.70 3.20 8.49
N GLY A 139 -6.30 2.07 9.09
CA GLY A 139 -7.14 1.26 9.97
C GLY A 139 -8.04 0.29 9.21
N SER A 140 -8.57 -0.68 9.96
CA SER A 140 -9.55 -1.63 9.44
C SER A 140 -10.96 -1.09 9.62
N SER A 141 -11.88 -1.46 8.72
CA SER A 141 -13.31 -1.20 8.93
C SER A 141 -13.84 -1.89 10.18
N GLU A 142 -13.23 -3.01 10.60
CA GLU A 142 -13.60 -3.76 11.80
C GLU A 142 -13.41 -2.95 13.08
N ASP A 143 -12.40 -2.06 13.12
CA ASP A 143 -12.16 -1.17 14.28
C ASP A 143 -13.38 -0.29 14.58
N ILE A 144 -14.12 0.12 13.54
CA ILE A 144 -15.35 0.93 13.68
C ILE A 144 -16.48 0.09 14.28
N TRP A 145 -16.55 -1.20 13.95
CA TRP A 145 -17.56 -2.11 14.47
C TRP A 145 -17.30 -2.43 15.94
N ASP A 146 -16.05 -2.67 16.32
CA ASP A 146 -15.66 -2.93 17.72
C ASP A 146 -15.94 -1.73 18.65
N LYS A 147 -15.82 -0.50 18.11
CA LYS A 147 -16.18 0.72 18.86
C LYS A 147 -17.68 0.83 19.13
N ARG A 148 -18.55 0.21 18.32
CA ARG A 148 -20.01 0.27 18.51
C ARG A 148 -20.48 -0.74 19.55
N LYS A 149 -20.55 -0.30 20.81
CA LYS A 149 -21.04 -1.12 21.93
C LYS A 149 -22.57 -1.19 22.02
N THR A 150 -23.29 -0.29 21.36
CA THR A 150 -24.74 -0.19 21.42
C THR A 150 -25.37 -0.16 20.02
N LEU A 151 -26.57 -0.73 19.93
CA LEU A 151 -27.36 -0.76 18.69
C LEU A 151 -27.85 0.65 18.35
N LEU A 152 -27.65 1.07 17.10
CA LEU A 152 -28.21 2.31 16.57
C LEU A 152 -29.72 2.16 16.42
N LYS A 153 -30.50 2.97 17.15
CA LYS A 153 -31.95 3.06 16.96
C LYS A 153 -32.23 4.05 15.82
N ASN A 154 -32.90 3.59 14.77
CA ASN A 154 -33.28 4.38 13.58
C ASN A 154 -32.09 5.02 12.81
N PRO A 155 -31.14 4.23 12.27
CA PRO A 155 -29.92 4.78 11.64
C PRO A 155 -30.13 5.55 10.32
N PHE A 156 -31.29 5.40 9.66
CA PHE A 156 -31.55 5.96 8.33
C PHE A 156 -32.87 6.76 8.26
N LYS A 157 -33.35 7.31 9.38
CA LYS A 157 -34.52 8.21 9.34
C LYS A 157 -34.04 9.63 9.02
N GLU A 158 -34.61 10.24 7.98
CA GLU A 158 -34.59 11.69 7.75
C GLU A 158 -35.31 12.44 8.87
#